data_AF-A0A6B3NJX0-F1
#
_entry.id   AF-A0A6B3NJX0-F1
#
_cell.length_a   1.000
_cell.length_b   1.000
_cell.length_c   1.000
_cell.angle_alpha   90.00
_cell.angle_beta   90.00
_cell.angle_gamma   90.00
#
_symmetry.space_group_name_H-M   'P 1'
#
loop_
_entity.id
_entity.type
_entity.pdbx_description
1 polymer ?
#
loop_
_entity_poly.entity_id
_entity_poly.type
_entity_poly.pdbx_seq_one_letter_code
_entity_poly.pdbx_strand_id
1 'polypeptide(L)'
;MSARDVFHNAVKAALRKDGWTITNDPLYLRLGDDQLRIDLAAERLIAAERGHQKIAVEVKSFLAPSAVAEFHTALGQFLNYRAVLQVQQPERKLYLAVTADIYQSFFRRDLPQLSIQTYQLKLISFEPVTEVIVQWID
;
A
#
# COMPACT_ATOMS: atom_id res chain seq x y z
N MET A 1 -0.60 18.85 -10.05
CA MET A 1 -0.24 17.66 -9.25
C MET A 1 -1.45 16.72 -9.25
N SER A 2 -1.28 15.43 -9.53
CA SER A 2 -2.43 14.52 -9.59
C SER A 2 -2.93 14.19 -8.18
N ALA A 3 -4.20 13.81 -8.01
CA ALA A 3 -4.72 13.40 -6.70
C ALA A 3 -3.97 12.19 -6.11
N ARG A 4 -3.43 11.32 -6.99
CA ARG A 4 -2.55 10.21 -6.60
C ARG A 4 -1.25 10.71 -5.97
N ASP A 5 -0.63 11.75 -6.52
CA ASP A 5 0.58 12.35 -5.94
C ASP A 5 0.30 12.98 -4.57
N VAL A 6 -0.87 13.59 -4.38
CA VAL A 6 -1.28 14.18 -3.10
C VAL A 6 -1.36 13.11 -2.03
N PHE A 7 -2.06 12.01 -2.29
CA PHE A 7 -2.19 10.91 -1.32
C PHE A 7 -0.86 10.20 -1.06
N HIS A 8 -0.03 10.02 -2.09
CA HIS A 8 1.31 9.47 -1.93
C HIS A 8 2.15 10.30 -0.97
N ASN A 9 2.14 11.63 -1.14
CA ASN A 9 2.86 12.55 -0.25
C ASN A 9 2.27 12.57 1.16
N ALA A 10 0.93 12.54 1.30
CA ALA A 10 0.26 12.49 2.58
C ALA A 10 0.63 11.22 3.36
N VAL A 11 0.69 10.05 2.72
CA VAL A 11 1.14 8.80 3.35
C VAL A 11 2.59 8.89 3.81
N LYS A 12 3.48 9.47 3.01
CA LYS A 12 4.88 9.69 3.44
C LYS A 12 4.99 10.59 4.66
N ALA A 13 4.23 11.67 4.68
CA ALA A 13 4.20 12.58 5.83
C ALA A 13 3.64 11.87 7.07
N ALA A 14 2.56 11.08 6.91
CA ALA A 14 1.96 10.29 7.97
C ALA A 14 2.92 9.24 8.55
N LEU A 15 3.62 8.50 7.70
CA LEU A 15 4.66 7.55 8.11
C LEU A 15 5.76 8.25 8.91
N ARG A 16 6.26 9.39 8.45
CA ARG A 16 7.28 10.17 9.17
C ARG A 16 6.80 10.67 10.53
N LYS A 17 5.55 11.16 10.61
CA LYS A 17 4.94 11.58 11.88
C LYS A 17 4.77 10.40 12.85
N ASP A 18 4.53 9.20 12.34
CA ASP A 18 4.49 7.95 13.13
C ASP A 18 5.89 7.34 13.40
N GLY A 19 6.96 8.10 13.14
CA GLY A 19 8.34 7.71 13.46
C GLY A 19 9.00 6.75 12.48
N TRP A 20 8.45 6.57 11.27
CA TRP A 20 9.07 5.77 10.22
C TRP A 20 10.05 6.60 9.39
N THR A 21 11.18 6.00 9.05
CA THR A 21 12.16 6.57 8.13
C THR A 21 11.90 6.03 6.74
N ILE A 22 11.64 6.91 5.77
CA ILE A 22 11.46 6.52 4.36
C ILE A 22 12.84 6.21 3.77
N THR A 23 13.04 4.99 3.28
CA THR A 23 14.33 4.54 2.72
C THR A 23 14.35 4.61 1.19
N ASN A 24 13.21 4.35 0.54
CA ASN A 24 13.08 4.40 -0.92
C ASN A 24 11.68 4.87 -1.33
N ASP A 25 11.62 5.72 -2.35
CA ASP A 25 10.39 6.18 -2.97
C ASP A 25 10.70 6.60 -4.43
N PRO A 26 10.47 5.72 -5.43
CA PRO A 26 9.84 4.41 -5.31
C PRO A 26 10.82 3.29 -4.88
N LEU A 27 10.27 2.25 -4.25
CA LEU A 27 10.89 0.93 -4.09
C LEU A 27 10.66 0.12 -5.37
N TYR A 28 11.73 -0.13 -6.11
CA TYR A 28 11.68 -0.95 -7.31
C TYR A 28 11.74 -2.45 -6.96
N LEU A 29 10.70 -3.20 -7.34
CA LEU A 29 10.71 -4.66 -7.30
C LEU A 29 11.05 -5.21 -8.70
N ARG A 30 11.85 -6.28 -8.77
CA ARG A 30 12.29 -6.86 -10.05
C ARG A 30 12.13 -8.37 -10.05
N LEU A 31 11.20 -8.95 -10.80
CA LEU A 31 11.04 -10.40 -10.89
C LEU A 31 10.89 -10.85 -12.35
N GLY A 32 11.70 -11.83 -12.76
CA GLY A 32 11.53 -12.51 -14.04
C GLY A 32 11.89 -11.66 -15.27
N ASP A 33 11.13 -11.89 -16.34
CA ASP A 33 11.33 -11.26 -17.66
C ASP A 33 11.24 -9.73 -17.65
N ASP A 34 11.57 -9.13 -18.79
CA ASP A 34 11.62 -7.67 -18.91
C ASP A 34 10.26 -7.01 -18.70
N GLN A 35 9.15 -7.64 -19.11
CA GLN A 35 7.82 -7.03 -19.02
C GLN A 35 7.30 -7.03 -17.58
N LEU A 36 7.33 -8.17 -16.88
CA LEU A 36 6.97 -8.23 -15.46
C LEU A 36 7.87 -7.34 -14.62
N ARG A 37 9.18 -7.28 -14.94
CA ARG A 37 10.11 -6.36 -14.30
C ARG A 37 9.73 -4.90 -14.51
N ILE A 38 9.31 -4.50 -15.72
CA ILE A 38 8.89 -3.13 -16.03
C ILE A 38 7.61 -2.79 -15.26
N ASP A 39 6.61 -3.66 -15.29
CA ASP A 39 5.30 -3.40 -14.65
C ASP A 39 5.44 -3.26 -13.12
N LEU A 40 6.23 -4.12 -12.48
CA LEU A 40 6.47 -4.04 -11.02
C LEU A 40 7.38 -2.86 -10.64
N ALA A 41 8.26 -2.42 -11.54
CA ALA A 41 9.15 -1.29 -11.31
C ALA A 41 8.48 0.07 -11.58
N ALA A 42 7.44 0.11 -12.41
CA ALA A 42 6.70 1.34 -12.72
C ALA A 42 5.85 1.84 -11.54
N GLU A 43 5.54 0.95 -10.60
CA GLU A 43 4.59 1.20 -9.52
C GLU A 43 5.30 1.79 -8.29
N ARG A 44 4.70 2.81 -7.68
CA ARG A 44 5.37 3.68 -6.71
C ARG A 44 5.19 3.19 -5.28
N LEU A 45 5.79 2.04 -4.96
CA LEU A 45 5.85 1.54 -3.58
C LEU A 45 6.73 2.44 -2.72
N ILE A 46 6.32 2.73 -1.49
CA ILE A 46 7.15 3.42 -0.49
C ILE A 46 7.83 2.36 0.38
N ALA A 47 9.15 2.40 0.50
CA ALA A 47 9.86 1.63 1.52
C ALA A 47 10.12 2.48 2.76
N ALA A 48 9.84 1.93 3.93
CA ALA A 48 10.12 2.59 5.19
C ALA A 48 10.61 1.60 6.26
N GLU A 49 11.28 2.12 7.28
CA GLU A 49 11.78 1.35 8.42
C GLU A 49 11.64 2.10 9.75
N ARG A 50 11.45 1.34 10.83
CA ARG A 50 11.39 1.83 12.21
C ARG A 50 12.01 0.78 13.14
N GLY A 51 13.21 1.04 13.64
CA GLY A 51 13.99 0.05 14.37
C GLY A 51 14.28 -1.17 13.48
N HIS A 52 13.89 -2.37 13.94
CA HIS A 52 14.05 -3.62 13.18
C HIS A 52 12.88 -3.92 12.22
N GLN A 53 11.85 -3.08 12.20
CA GLN A 53 10.67 -3.28 11.35
C GLN A 53 10.90 -2.65 9.98
N LYS A 54 10.69 -3.41 8.90
CA LYS A 54 10.72 -2.92 7.53
C LYS A 54 9.35 -3.10 6.88
N ILE A 55 8.90 -2.07 6.16
CA ILE A 55 7.63 -2.12 5.42
C ILE A 55 7.79 -1.64 3.98
N ALA A 56 6.92 -2.14 3.12
CA ALA A 56 6.58 -1.56 1.83
C ALA A 56 5.13 -1.09 1.89
N VAL A 57 4.81 0.06 1.31
CA VAL A 57 3.47 0.63 1.33
C VAL A 57 3.04 0.97 -0.09
N GLU A 58 1.96 0.33 -0.55
CA GLU A 58 1.28 0.65 -1.79
C GLU A 58 0.14 1.64 -1.51
N VAL A 59 0.15 2.81 -2.14
CA VAL A 59 -0.85 3.87 -1.89
C VAL A 59 -1.97 3.81 -2.93
N LYS A 60 -3.21 3.58 -2.49
CA LYS A 60 -4.38 3.56 -3.37
C LYS A 60 -5.37 4.66 -3.04
N SER A 61 -5.83 5.31 -4.11
CA SER A 61 -6.65 6.52 -4.01
C SER A 61 -8.15 6.25 -3.96
N PHE A 62 -8.63 5.15 -4.56
CA PHE A 62 -10.04 4.81 -4.66
C PHE A 62 -10.91 5.94 -5.23
N LEU A 63 -10.35 6.67 -6.20
CA LEU A 63 -10.99 7.81 -6.88
C LEU A 63 -11.73 7.39 -8.16
N ALA A 64 -11.53 6.15 -8.63
CA ALA A 64 -12.25 5.67 -9.80
C ALA A 64 -13.75 5.52 -9.50
N PRO A 65 -14.64 5.62 -10.51
CA PRO A 65 -16.08 5.45 -10.31
C PRO A 65 -16.48 4.10 -9.69
N SER A 66 -15.66 3.06 -9.87
CA SER A 66 -15.89 1.73 -9.30
C SER A 66 -14.79 1.35 -8.31
N ALA A 67 -15.09 1.50 -7.02
CA ALA A 67 -14.21 1.05 -5.94
C ALA A 67 -13.96 -0.48 -5.99
N VAL A 68 -14.93 -1.26 -6.48
CA VAL A 68 -14.78 -2.73 -6.65
C VAL A 68 -13.75 -3.05 -7.72
N ALA A 69 -13.78 -2.35 -8.86
CA ALA A 69 -12.78 -2.55 -9.91
C ALA A 69 -11.37 -2.16 -9.42
N GLU A 70 -11.24 -1.01 -8.77
CA GLU A 70 -9.96 -0.57 -8.18
C GLU A 70 -9.47 -1.55 -7.10
N PHE A 71 -10.38 -2.13 -6.33
CA PHE A 71 -10.06 -3.17 -5.35
C PHE A 71 -9.52 -4.44 -6.01
N HIS A 72 -10.12 -4.94 -7.09
CA HIS A 72 -9.60 -6.11 -7.80
C HIS A 72 -8.17 -5.89 -8.30
N THR A 73 -7.89 -4.72 -8.87
CA THR A 73 -6.53 -4.34 -9.29
C THR A 73 -5.58 -4.26 -8.10
N ALA A 74 -5.97 -3.55 -7.04
CA ALA A 74 -5.14 -3.39 -5.83
C ALA A 74 -4.83 -4.74 -5.17
N LEU A 75 -5.82 -5.64 -5.10
CA LEU A 75 -5.66 -6.99 -4.56
C LEU A 75 -4.66 -7.80 -5.39
N GLY A 76 -4.80 -7.83 -6.72
CA GLY A 76 -3.87 -8.54 -7.61
C GLY A 76 -2.45 -8.01 -7.48
N GLN A 77 -2.28 -6.69 -7.48
CA GLN A 77 -0.99 -6.04 -7.30
C GLN A 77 -0.38 -6.37 -5.93
N PHE A 78 -1.16 -6.27 -4.85
CA PHE A 78 -0.71 -6.61 -3.50
C PHE A 78 -0.19 -8.05 -3.41
N LEU A 79 -0.94 -9.02 -3.97
CA LEU A 79 -0.55 -10.43 -3.95
C LEU A 79 0.75 -10.66 -4.73
N ASN A 80 0.89 -10.04 -5.91
CA ASN A 80 2.10 -10.15 -6.73
C ASN A 80 3.32 -9.52 -6.03
N TYR A 81 3.21 -8.28 -5.53
CA TYR A 81 4.30 -7.63 -4.81
C TYR A 81 4.71 -8.40 -3.57
N ARG A 82 3.74 -8.94 -2.81
CA ARG A 82 4.02 -9.77 -1.65
C ARG A 82 4.81 -11.01 -2.02
N ALA A 83 4.45 -11.69 -3.11
CA ALA A 83 5.20 -12.86 -3.59
C ALA A 83 6.65 -12.50 -3.96
N VAL A 84 6.89 -11.35 -4.63
CA VAL A 84 8.25 -10.88 -4.94
C VAL A 84 9.04 -10.52 -3.67
N LEU A 85 8.41 -9.80 -2.74
CA LEU A 85 9.01 -9.41 -1.47
C LEU A 85 9.41 -10.63 -0.63
N GLN A 86 8.59 -11.68 -0.62
CA GLN A 86 8.93 -12.93 0.08
C GLN A 86 10.24 -13.56 -0.41
N VAL A 87 10.60 -13.37 -1.67
CA VAL A 87 11.85 -13.90 -2.24
C VAL A 87 13.03 -12.95 -2.00
N GLN A 88 12.81 -11.63 -2.12
CA GLN A 88 13.92 -10.65 -2.14
C GLN A 88 14.20 -10.00 -0.79
N GLN A 89 13.14 -9.73 -0.03
CA GLN A 89 13.18 -8.99 1.24
C GLN A 89 12.12 -9.59 2.18
N PRO A 90 12.26 -10.87 2.60
CA PRO A 90 11.24 -11.61 3.34
C PRO A 90 10.85 -10.97 4.68
N GLU A 91 11.71 -10.14 5.25
CA GLU A 91 11.45 -9.39 6.47
C GLU A 91 10.57 -8.15 6.27
N ARG A 92 10.40 -7.71 5.01
CA ARG A 92 9.63 -6.50 4.68
C ARG A 92 8.15 -6.81 4.50
N LYS A 93 7.33 -6.30 5.42
CA LYS A 93 5.87 -6.46 5.35
C LYS A 93 5.26 -5.48 4.35
N LEU A 94 4.40 -5.96 3.46
CA LEU A 94 3.65 -5.12 2.53
C LEU A 94 2.32 -4.66 3.16
N TYR A 95 2.02 -3.37 3.06
CA TYR A 95 0.75 -2.77 3.44
C TYR A 95 0.11 -2.04 2.25
N LEU A 96 -1.22 -2.05 2.21
CA LEU A 96 -2.01 -1.21 1.32
C LEU A 96 -2.49 0.02 2.11
N ALA A 97 -2.09 1.21 1.71
CA ALA A 97 -2.53 2.48 2.30
C ALA A 97 -3.78 3.02 1.58
N VAL A 98 -4.82 3.30 2.36
CA VAL A 98 -6.09 3.88 1.89
C VAL A 98 -6.53 4.99 2.83
N THR A 99 -7.37 5.93 2.37
CA THR A 99 -7.90 6.96 3.26
C THR A 99 -8.82 6.36 4.32
N ALA A 100 -8.95 7.03 5.47
CA ALA A 100 -9.86 6.62 6.53
C ALA A 100 -11.31 6.48 6.03
N ASP A 101 -11.77 7.42 5.18
CA ASP A 101 -13.10 7.38 4.58
C ASP A 101 -13.33 6.14 3.72
N ILE A 102 -12.35 5.75 2.90
CA ILE A 102 -12.43 4.55 2.06
C ILE A 102 -12.41 3.29 2.93
N TYR A 103 -11.61 3.28 4.00
CA TYR A 103 -11.64 2.18 4.95
C TYR A 103 -13.03 1.98 5.55
N GLN A 104 -13.66 3.06 6.03
CA GLN A 104 -14.98 3.02 6.66
C GLN A 104 -16.11 2.66 5.67
N SER A 105 -16.10 3.26 4.48
CA SER A 105 -17.21 3.16 3.52
C SER A 105 -17.16 1.93 2.61
N PHE A 106 -15.96 1.41 2.33
CA PHE A 106 -15.74 0.30 1.39
C PHE A 106 -15.12 -0.92 2.06
N PHE A 107 -13.98 -0.76 2.75
CA PHE A 107 -13.27 -1.93 3.30
C PHE A 107 -14.00 -2.64 4.44
N ARG A 108 -15.03 -2.03 5.05
CA ARG A 108 -15.90 -2.68 6.04
C ARG A 108 -17.01 -3.55 5.44
N ARG A 109 -17.16 -3.58 4.11
CA ARG A 109 -18.15 -4.43 3.43
C ARG A 109 -17.68 -5.89 3.39
N ASP A 110 -18.63 -6.80 3.17
CA ASP A 110 -18.40 -8.25 3.25
C ASP A 110 -17.25 -8.74 2.35
N LEU A 111 -17.23 -8.35 1.07
CA LEU A 111 -16.22 -8.83 0.12
C LEU A 111 -14.78 -8.35 0.46
N PRO A 112 -14.51 -7.05 0.72
CA PRO A 112 -13.21 -6.61 1.20
C PRO A 112 -12.81 -7.24 2.54
N GLN A 113 -13.73 -7.35 3.51
CA GLN A 113 -13.44 -8.00 4.80
C GLN A 113 -13.07 -9.47 4.63
N LEU A 114 -13.82 -10.22 3.83
CA LEU A 114 -13.51 -11.60 3.50
C LEU A 114 -12.13 -11.71 2.84
N SER A 115 -11.79 -10.79 1.93
CA SER A 115 -10.48 -10.78 1.26
C SER A 115 -9.34 -10.45 2.22
N ILE A 116 -9.54 -9.51 3.15
CA ILE A 116 -8.57 -9.17 4.20
C ILE A 116 -8.25 -10.42 5.03
N GLN A 117 -9.27 -11.14 5.47
CA GLN A 117 -9.11 -12.35 6.29
C GLN A 117 -8.49 -13.50 5.49
N THR A 118 -9.00 -13.76 4.28
CA THR A 118 -8.61 -14.91 3.44
C THR A 118 -7.17 -14.77 2.94
N TYR A 119 -6.77 -13.57 2.54
CA TYR A 119 -5.46 -13.31 1.95
C TYR A 119 -4.49 -12.61 2.90
N GLN A 120 -4.87 -12.36 4.16
CA GLN A 120 -4.07 -11.65 5.16
C GLN A 120 -3.57 -10.31 4.60
N LEU A 121 -4.51 -9.51 4.08
CA LEU A 121 -4.20 -8.18 3.52
C LEU A 121 -3.95 -7.22 4.66
N LYS A 122 -2.74 -6.68 4.72
CA LYS A 122 -2.39 -5.67 5.71
C LYS A 122 -2.74 -4.29 5.18
N LEU A 123 -3.39 -3.49 6.00
CA LEU A 123 -3.87 -2.16 5.61
C LEU A 123 -3.33 -1.08 6.54
N ILE A 124 -3.15 0.11 5.97
CA ILE A 124 -2.97 1.36 6.71
C ILE A 124 -4.13 2.25 6.31
N SER A 125 -4.90 2.74 7.29
CA SER A 125 -5.80 3.85 7.05
C SER A 125 -5.15 5.16 7.50
N PHE A 126 -5.27 6.20 6.69
CA PHE A 126 -4.69 7.52 6.99
C PHE A 126 -5.67 8.66 6.70
N GLU A 127 -5.48 9.77 7.40
CA GLU A 127 -6.21 11.01 7.13
C GLU A 127 -5.40 11.88 6.16
N PRO A 128 -5.87 12.12 4.92
CA PRO A 128 -5.11 12.86 3.92
C PRO A 128 -4.87 14.34 4.27
N VAL A 129 -5.76 14.99 5.03
CA VAL A 129 -5.63 16.43 5.35
C VAL A 129 -4.63 16.67 6.47
N THR A 130 -4.75 15.94 7.58
CA THR A 130 -3.84 16.06 8.72
C THR A 130 -2.57 15.24 8.54
N GLU A 131 -2.56 14.37 7.52
CA GLU A 131 -1.47 13.45 7.17
C GLU A 131 -1.04 12.62 8.39
N VAL A 132 -1.98 11.91 9.03
CA VAL A 132 -1.68 11.00 10.14
C VAL A 132 -2.18 9.61 9.83
N ILE A 133 -1.49 8.60 10.35
CA ILE A 133 -1.97 7.23 10.32
C ILE A 133 -3.06 7.11 11.38
N VAL A 134 -4.23 6.65 10.96
CA VAL A 134 -5.40 6.46 11.83
C VAL A 134 -5.39 5.05 12.40
N GLN A 135 -5.10 4.05 11.57
CA GLN A 135 -5.11 2.65 12.01
C GLN A 135 -4.16 1.78 11.18
N TRP A 136 -3.53 0.82 11.85
CA TRP A 136 -2.86 -0.31 11.25
C TRP A 136 -3.76 -1.55 11.37
N ILE A 137 -3.97 -2.28 10.28
CA ILE A 137 -4.66 -3.58 10.28
C ILE A 137 -3.68 -4.65 9.81
N ASP A 138 -3.45 -5.63 10.66
CA ASP A 138 -2.48 -6.71 10.47
C ASP A 138 -3.12 -8.05 10.10
#